data_AF-A0A919HIV5-F1
#
_entry.id   AF-A0A919HIV5-F1
#
_cell.length_a   1.000
_cell.length_b   1.000
_cell.length_c   1.000
_cell.angle_alpha   90.00
_cell.angle_beta   90.00
_cell.angle_gamma   90.00
#
_symmetry.space_group_name_H-M   'P 1'
#
loop_
_entity.id
_entity.type
_entity.pdbx_description
1 polymer ?
#
loop_
_entity_poly.entity_id
_entity_poly.type
_entity_poly.pdbx_seq_one_letter_code
_entity_poly.pdbx_strand_id
1 'polypeptide(L)'
;MRALCESVAYSARHCMETLGVTGTVTACGGGTRSAEWAQVFAGVLGTDLVVCDADAGILGAAQVAWDSLGEPADAERWRAARRTVTAEPSSAAYYEQGYAD
;
A
#
# COMPACT_ATOMS: atom_id res chain seq x y z
N MET A 1 -8.08 -1.69 19.35
CA MET A 1 -7.98 -1.93 17.89
C MET A 1 -6.79 -1.20 17.27
N ARG A 2 -6.50 0.06 17.65
CA ARG A 2 -5.35 0.83 17.14
C ARG A 2 -3.99 0.10 17.23
N ALA A 3 -3.61 -0.41 18.41
CA ALA A 3 -2.36 -1.16 18.58
C ALA A 3 -2.23 -2.39 17.67
N LEU A 4 -3.35 -3.02 17.29
CA LEU A 4 -3.36 -4.12 16.34
C LEU A 4 -3.11 -3.63 14.89
N CYS A 5 -3.67 -2.48 14.51
CA CYS A 5 -3.38 -1.89 13.19
C CYS A 5 -1.91 -1.47 13.09
N GLU A 6 -1.37 -0.88 14.17
CA GLU A 6 0.05 -0.49 14.27
C GLU A 6 0.97 -1.72 14.16
N SER A 7 0.65 -2.83 14.84
CA SER A 7 1.47 -4.04 14.75
C SER A 7 1.50 -4.66 13.34
N VAL A 8 0.38 -4.63 12.62
CA VAL A 8 0.33 -5.10 11.22
C VAL A 8 1.15 -4.18 10.31
N ALA A 9 1.10 -2.87 10.53
CA ALA A 9 1.91 -1.90 9.78
C ALA A 9 3.42 -2.10 10.04
N TYR A 10 3.83 -2.31 11.30
CA TYR A 10 5.24 -2.59 11.63
C TYR A 10 5.72 -3.91 11.03
N SER A 11 4.88 -4.94 11.01
CA SER A 11 5.19 -6.20 10.35
C SER A 11 5.40 -6.00 8.84
N ALA A 12 4.54 -5.21 8.19
CA ALA A 12 4.72 -4.86 6.78
C ALA A 12 6.02 -4.10 6.53
N ARG A 13 6.32 -3.07 7.35
CA ARG A 13 7.59 -2.34 7.30
C ARG A 13 8.79 -3.27 7.41
N HIS A 14 8.78 -4.15 8.41
CA HIS A 14 9.86 -5.11 8.64
C HIS A 14 10.09 -6.03 7.44
N CYS A 15 9.02 -6.57 6.85
CA CYS A 15 9.11 -7.36 5.63
C CYS A 15 9.72 -6.56 4.48
N MET A 16 9.34 -5.31 4.31
CA MET A 16 9.84 -4.45 3.23
C MET A 16 11.32 -4.12 3.41
N GLU A 17 11.75 -3.72 4.61
CA GLU A 17 13.14 -3.45 4.93
C GLU A 17 14.01 -4.71 4.77
N THR A 18 13.51 -5.86 5.22
CA THR A 18 14.20 -7.16 5.09
C THR A 18 14.39 -7.56 3.63
N LEU A 19 13.39 -7.31 2.77
CA LEU A 19 13.47 -7.56 1.33
C LEU A 19 14.28 -6.50 0.57
N GLY A 20 14.64 -5.38 1.21
CA GLY A 20 15.30 -4.25 0.57
C GLY A 20 14.46 -3.61 -0.53
N VAL A 21 13.13 -3.71 -0.45
CA VAL A 21 12.25 -3.12 -1.47
C VAL A 21 12.17 -1.60 -1.30
N THR A 22 12.36 -0.89 -2.41
CA THR A 22 12.30 0.57 -2.47
C THR A 22 11.31 1.01 -3.53
N GLY A 23 10.67 2.16 -3.32
CA GLY A 23 9.79 2.79 -4.31
C GLY A 23 8.40 3.05 -3.77
N THR A 24 7.46 3.34 -4.68
CA THR A 24 6.08 3.67 -4.33
C THR A 24 5.37 2.45 -3.75
N VAL A 25 4.79 2.63 -2.56
CA VAL A 25 3.98 1.59 -1.92
C VAL A 25 2.54 1.73 -2.37
N THR A 26 1.97 0.68 -2.94
CA THR A 26 0.57 0.63 -3.31
C THR A 26 -0.16 -0.41 -2.47
N ALA A 27 -1.21 0.00 -1.77
CA ALA A 27 -2.10 -0.88 -1.04
C ALA A 27 -3.39 -1.14 -1.84
N CYS A 28 -3.85 -2.39 -1.79
CA CYS A 28 -5.13 -2.85 -2.33
C CYS A 28 -5.81 -3.81 -1.33
N GLY A 29 -7.10 -4.08 -1.53
CA GLY A 29 -7.86 -5.04 -0.73
C GLY A 29 -8.62 -4.42 0.44
N GLY A 30 -9.37 -5.24 1.19
CA GLY A 30 -10.43 -4.76 2.07
C GLY A 30 -10.02 -3.78 3.18
N GLY A 31 -8.76 -3.80 3.62
CA GLY A 31 -8.20 -2.89 4.64
C GLY A 31 -8.05 -1.45 4.16
N THR A 32 -7.91 -1.23 2.86
CA THR A 32 -7.68 0.11 2.29
C THR A 32 -8.91 1.02 2.31
N ARG A 33 -10.08 0.47 2.65
CA ARG A 33 -11.34 1.21 2.83
C ARG A 33 -11.36 2.05 4.11
N SER A 34 -10.50 1.77 5.09
CA SER A 34 -10.34 2.63 6.28
C SER A 34 -9.29 3.70 6.01
N ALA A 35 -9.70 4.96 6.16
CA ALA A 35 -8.80 6.10 6.04
C ALA A 35 -7.77 6.12 7.18
N GLU A 36 -8.21 5.78 8.40
CA GLU A 36 -7.38 5.75 9.59
C GLU A 36 -6.30 4.67 9.49
N TRP A 37 -6.65 3.48 9.01
CA TRP A 37 -5.68 2.41 8.75
C TRP A 37 -4.61 2.85 7.75
N ALA A 38 -5.02 3.50 6.65
CA ALA A 38 -4.09 3.96 5.63
C ALA A 38 -3.14 5.04 6.16
N GLN A 39 -3.62 5.92 7.04
CA GLN A 39 -2.79 6.94 7.71
C GLN A 39 -1.79 6.34 8.68
N VAL A 40 -2.19 5.32 9.45
CA VAL A 40 -1.25 4.54 10.30
C VAL A 40 -0.17 3.89 9.44
N PHE A 41 -0.54 3.26 8.33
CA PHE A 41 0.41 2.63 7.42
C PHE A 41 1.39 3.65 6.81
N ALA A 42 0.92 4.77 6.29
CA ALA A 42 1.78 5.82 5.74
C ALA A 42 2.75 6.37 6.81
N GLY A 43 2.28 6.57 8.04
CA GLY A 43 3.11 6.98 9.17
C GLY A 43 4.18 5.93 9.50
N VAL A 44 3.79 4.67 9.69
CA VAL A 44 4.72 3.59 10.06
C VAL A 44 5.76 3.35 8.97
N LEU A 45 5.36 3.32 7.70
CA LEU A 45 6.26 3.12 6.56
C LEU A 45 7.16 4.35 6.29
N GLY A 46 6.80 5.53 6.80
CA GLY A 46 7.54 6.78 6.57
C GLY A 46 7.50 7.25 5.11
N THR A 47 6.56 6.75 4.29
CA THR A 47 6.42 7.12 2.88
C THR A 47 4.94 7.18 2.50
N ASP A 48 4.65 7.98 1.47
CA ASP A 48 3.31 8.07 0.89
C ASP A 48 2.79 6.70 0.45
N LEU A 49 1.53 6.45 0.79
CA LEU A 49 0.82 5.22 0.45
C LEU A 49 -0.18 5.51 -0.67
N VAL A 50 0.02 4.88 -1.83
CA VAL A 50 -0.98 4.87 -2.89
C VAL A 50 -2.03 3.82 -2.56
N VAL A 51 -3.30 4.19 -2.55
CA VAL A 51 -4.42 3.27 -2.38
C VAL A 51 -5.12 3.11 -3.71
N CYS A 52 -5.27 1.85 -4.14
CA CYS A 52 -6.05 1.48 -5.32
C CYS A 52 -7.31 0.73 -4.86
N ASP A 53 -8.48 1.23 -5.28
CA ASP A 53 -9.77 0.63 -4.92
C ASP A 53 -10.14 -0.57 -5.81
N ALA A 54 -9.33 -0.85 -6.84
CA ALA A 54 -9.58 -1.93 -7.76
C ALA A 54 -9.08 -3.29 -7.22
N ASP A 55 -9.77 -4.36 -7.63
CA ASP A 55 -9.39 -5.74 -7.31
C ASP A 55 -8.12 -6.14 -8.07
N ALA A 56 -6.95 -5.78 -7.51
CA ALA A 56 -5.66 -5.95 -8.16
C ALA A 56 -5.40 -7.38 -8.66
N GLY A 57 -5.85 -8.40 -7.93
CA GLY A 57 -5.73 -9.79 -8.34
C GLY A 57 -6.55 -10.15 -9.58
N ILE A 58 -7.80 -9.66 -9.66
CA ILE A 58 -8.68 -9.90 -10.80
C ILE A 58 -8.16 -9.16 -12.03
N LEU A 59 -7.78 -7.89 -11.87
CA LEU A 59 -7.20 -7.09 -12.95
C LEU A 59 -5.87 -7.66 -13.44
N GLY A 60 -5.02 -8.15 -12.54
CA GLY A 60 -3.77 -8.82 -12.91
C GLY A 60 -4.02 -10.09 -13.74
N ALA A 61 -5.00 -10.91 -13.36
CA ALA A 61 -5.38 -12.09 -14.14
C ALA A 61 -5.93 -11.71 -15.53
N ALA A 62 -6.79 -10.69 -15.59
CA ALA A 62 -7.34 -10.18 -16.85
C ALA A 62 -6.25 -9.62 -17.77
N GLN A 63 -5.27 -8.90 -17.23
CA GLN A 63 -4.10 -8.41 -17.97
C GLN A 63 -3.36 -9.56 -18.66
N VAL A 64 -3.00 -10.60 -17.89
CA VAL A 64 -2.27 -11.75 -18.41
C VAL A 64 -3.06 -12.46 -19.52
N ALA A 65 -4.38 -12.59 -19.37
CA ALA A 65 -5.23 -13.22 -20.38
C ALA A 65 -5.25 -12.41 -21.69
N TRP A 66 -5.42 -11.09 -21.61
CA TRP A 66 -5.43 -10.21 -22.77
C TRP A 66 -4.07 -10.10 -23.46
N ASP A 67 -2.98 -10.06 -22.69
CA ASP A 67 -1.63 -10.12 -23.23
C ASP A 67 -1.41 -11.43 -24.02
N SER A 68 -1.96 -12.55 -23.54
CA SER A 68 -1.87 -13.85 -24.24
C SER A 68 -2.64 -13.92 -25.56
N LEU A 69 -3.64 -13.05 -25.72
CA LEU A 69 -4.43 -12.92 -26.95
C LEU A 69 -3.83 -11.91 -27.94
N GLY A 70 -2.74 -11.22 -27.56
CA GLY A 70 -2.15 -10.15 -28.37
C GLY A 70 -2.95 -8.84 -28.35
N GLU A 71 -3.88 -8.68 -27.41
CA GLU A 71 -4.73 -7.50 -27.22
C GLU A 71 -4.48 -6.91 -25.83
N PRO A 72 -3.33 -6.24 -25.58
CA PRO A 72 -2.95 -5.83 -24.23
C PRO A 72 -3.97 -4.89 -23.57
N ALA A 73 -4.21 -5.09 -22.27
CA ALA A 73 -5.11 -4.23 -21.50
C ALA A 73 -4.62 -2.78 -21.43
N ASP A 74 -5.57 -1.85 -21.34
CA ASP A 74 -5.28 -0.50 -20.84
C ASP A 74 -5.12 -0.52 -19.31
N ALA A 75 -3.93 -0.93 -18.88
CA ALA A 75 -3.59 -1.09 -17.48
C ALA A 75 -3.63 0.23 -16.70
N GLU A 76 -3.38 1.37 -17.36
CA GLU A 76 -3.41 2.68 -16.70
C GLU A 76 -4.84 3.11 -16.43
N ARG A 77 -5.76 2.89 -17.38
CA ARG A 77 -7.19 3.09 -17.15
C ARG A 77 -7.71 2.25 -15.97
N TRP A 78 -7.21 1.03 -15.82
CA TRP A 78 -7.59 0.16 -14.71
C TRP A 78 -7.04 0.61 -13.34
N ARG A 79 -5.91 1.34 -13.34
CA ARG A 79 -5.28 1.90 -12.14
C ARG A 79 -5.61 3.38 -11.91
N ALA A 80 -6.52 3.96 -12.70
CA ALA A 80 -6.85 5.38 -12.65
C ALA A 80 -7.51 5.81 -11.32
N ALA A 81 -8.26 4.90 -10.69
CA ALA A 81 -8.88 5.14 -9.38
C ALA A 81 -7.87 4.91 -8.24
N ARG A 82 -6.89 5.81 -8.15
CA ARG A 82 -5.89 5.85 -7.07
C ARG A 82 -6.04 7.11 -6.24
N ARG A 83 -5.90 6.96 -4.92
CA ARG A 83 -5.75 8.10 -3.99
C ARG A 83 -4.41 7.97 -3.26
N THR A 84 -3.78 9.09 -2.97
CA THR A 84 -2.53 9.11 -2.20
C THR A 84 -2.85 9.48 -0.76
N VAL A 85 -2.25 8.75 0.17
CA VAL A 85 -2.24 9.05 1.60
C VAL A 85 -0.83 9.49 1.95
N THR A 86 -0.67 10.77 2.23
CA THR A 86 0.63 11.36 2.53
C THR A 86 1.13 10.96 3.91
N ALA A 87 2.41 10.63 4.01
CA ALA A 87 3.04 10.37 5.31
C ALA A 87 3.27 11.68 6.05
N GLU A 88 2.52 11.90 7.13
CA GLU A 88 2.69 13.07 7.99
C GLU A 88 4.01 12.97 8.77
N PRO A 89 4.90 13.99 8.71
CA PRO A 89 6.23 13.91 9.33
C PRO A 89 6.21 13.64 10.84
N SER A 90 5.23 14.20 11.56
CA SER A 90 5.07 13.97 13.00
C SER A 90 4.64 12.54 13.34
N SER A 91 3.78 11.97 12.50
CA SER A 91 3.33 10.57 12.60
C SER A 91 4.49 9.61 12.31
N ALA A 92 5.24 9.90 11.25
CA ALA A 92 6.42 9.11 10.88
C ALA A 92 7.47 9.11 11.99
N ALA A 93 7.79 10.28 12.56
CA ALA A 93 8.73 10.37 13.68
C ALA A 93 8.25 9.59 14.92
N TYR A 94 6.94 9.64 15.22
CA TYR A 94 6.37 8.89 16.34
C TYR A 94 6.48 7.37 16.14
N TYR A 95 6.13 6.87 14.97
CA TYR A 95 6.21 5.44 14.68
C TYR A 95 7.65 4.95 14.47
N GLU A 96 8.56 5.80 14.02
CA GLU A 96 9.99 5.48 13.97
C GLU A 96 10.52 5.12 15.36
N GLN A 97 10.19 5.96 16.35
CA GLN A 97 10.62 5.71 17.72
C GLN A 97 10.06 4.38 18.26
N GLY A 98 8.79 4.10 18.01
CA GLY A 98 8.17 2.83 18.43
C GLY A 98 8.63 1.60 17.66
N TYR A 99 9.26 1.75 16.50
CA TYR A 99 9.85 0.65 15.73
C TYR A 99 11.27 0.31 16.18
N ALA A 100 12.00 1.31 16.70
CA ALA A 100 13.38 1.17 17.16
C ALA A 100 13.50 0.57 18.57
N ASP A 101 12.45 0.69 19.38
CA ASP A 101 12.34 0.14 20.75
C ASP A 101 12.06 -1.38 20.76
#